data_AF-A0A1B8WKH4-F1
#
_entry.id   AF-A0A1B8WKH4-F1
#
_cell.length_a   1.000
_cell.length_b   1.000
_cell.length_c   1.000
_cell.angle_alpha   90.00
_cell.angle_beta   90.00
_cell.angle_gamma   90.00
#
_symmetry.space_group_name_H-M   'P 1'
#
loop_
_entity.id
_entity.type
_entity.pdbx_description
1 polymer ?
#
loop_
_entity_poly.entity_id
_entity_poly.type
_entity_poly.pdbx_seq_one_letter_code
_entity_poly.pdbx_strand_id
1 'polypeptide(L)' 'MEKMQELLTRKDQLTAAMRMMDRNASFETEEGRVYAQTLVKLVLIEMQIEFKQKEKIAHKNRSD' A
#
# COMPACT_ATOMS: atom_id res chain seq x y z
N MET A 1 -3.68 15.46 -1.16
CA MET A 1 -3.68 14.25 -2.00
C MET A 1 -2.25 13.96 -2.42
N GLU A 2 -1.65 12.84 -2.00
CA GLU A 2 -0.30 12.46 -2.42
C GLU A 2 -0.22 12.18 -3.92
N LYS A 3 0.97 12.39 -4.50
CA LYS A 3 1.23 12.12 -5.92
C LYS A 3 1.29 10.61 -6.14
N MET A 4 0.86 10.15 -7.33
CA MET A 4 0.91 8.73 -7.69
C MET A 4 2.32 8.13 -7.51
N GLN A 5 3.35 8.88 -7.88
CA GLN A 5 4.74 8.43 -7.74
C GLN A 5 5.13 8.19 -6.26
N GLU A 6 4.67 9.05 -5.34
CA GLU A 6 4.95 8.91 -3.91
C GLU A 6 4.28 7.65 -3.34
N LEU A 7 3.04 7.37 -3.76
CA LEU A 7 2.31 6.17 -3.36
C LEU A 7 3.00 4.89 -3.87
N LEU A 8 3.46 4.88 -5.11
CA LEU A 8 4.20 3.75 -5.69
C LEU A 8 5.52 3.51 -4.94
N THR A 9 6.30 4.56 -4.69
CA THR A 9 7.55 4.45 -3.92
C THR A 9 7.31 3.93 -2.51
N ARG A 10 6.26 4.40 -1.82
CA ARG A 10 5.93 3.90 -0.47
C ARG A 10 5.46 2.45 -0.49
N LYS A 11 4.67 2.04 -1.49
CA LYS A 11 4.29 0.64 -1.69
C LYS A 11 5.52 -0.25 -1.84
N ASP A 12 6.49 0.15 -2.66
CA ASP A 12 7.71 -0.62 -2.89
C ASP A 12 8.55 -0.73 -1.61
N GLN A 13 8.68 0.36 -0.86
CA GLN A 13 9.38 0.38 0.44
C GLN A 13 8.73 -0.55 1.47
N LEU A 14 7.41 -0.49 1.63
CA LEU A 14 6.69 -1.36 2.58
C LEU A 14 6.76 -2.83 2.15
N THR A 15 6.64 -3.10 0.85
CA THR A 15 6.77 -4.46 0.31
C THR A 15 8.17 -5.03 0.56
N ALA A 16 9.21 -4.22 0.36
CA ALA A 16 10.58 -4.62 0.66
C ALA A 16 10.79 -4.90 2.16
N ALA A 17 10.26 -4.04 3.03
CA ALA A 17 10.33 -4.24 4.47
C ALA A 17 9.61 -5.54 4.91
N MET A 18 8.41 -5.79 4.38
CA MET A 18 7.65 -7.01 4.71
C MET A 18 8.32 -8.31 4.24
N ARG A 19 9.12 -8.28 3.16
CA ARG A 19 9.89 -9.45 2.70
C ARG A 19 10.97 -9.88 3.68
N MET A 20 11.39 -8.97 4.57
CA MET A 20 12.39 -9.23 5.59
C MET A 20 11.80 -9.67 6.93
N MET A 21 10.46 -9.65 7.08
CA MET A 21 9.76 -10.01 8.31
C MET A 21 9.31 -11.48 8.28
N ASP A 22 9.20 -12.12 9.45
CA ASP A 22 8.53 -13.41 9.54
C ASP A 22 7.00 -13.25 9.38
N ARG A 23 6.48 -13.80 8.29
CA ARG A 23 5.05 -13.79 7.96
C ARG A 23 4.22 -14.69 8.88
N ASN A 24 4.87 -15.59 9.61
CA ASN A 24 4.24 -16.51 10.54
C ASN A 24 4.44 -16.08 12.01
N ALA A 25 5.03 -14.91 12.25
CA ALA A 25 5.17 -14.39 13.60
C ALA A 25 3.79 -14.26 14.26
N SER A 26 3.65 -14.86 15.45
CA SER A 26 2.41 -14.74 16.23
C SER A 26 2.11 -13.28 16.52
N PHE A 27 0.84 -12.88 16.44
CA PHE A 27 0.40 -11.52 16.74
C PHE A 27 0.67 -11.11 18.21
N GLU A 28 0.91 -12.08 19.10
CA GLU A 28 1.31 -11.83 20.48
C GLU A 28 2.76 -11.31 20.60
N THR A 29 3.58 -11.49 19.56
CA THR A 29 4.95 -10.97 19.53
C THR A 29 4.99 -9.56 18.93
N GLU A 30 6.06 -8.83 19.25
CA GLU A 30 6.27 -7.52 18.66
C GLU A 30 6.42 -7.59 17.13
N GLU A 31 7.15 -8.60 16.64
CA GLU A 31 7.32 -8.82 15.20
C GLU A 31 5.99 -9.06 14.49
N GLY A 32 5.10 -9.89 15.07
CA GLY A 32 3.78 -10.15 14.49
C GLY A 32 2.89 -8.89 14.46
N ARG A 33 2.95 -8.06 15.51
CA ARG A 33 2.24 -6.76 15.52
C ARG A 33 2.79 -5.80 14.47
N VAL A 34 4.11 -5.68 14.36
CA VAL A 34 4.77 -4.82 13.35
C VAL A 34 4.44 -5.29 11.94
N TYR A 35 4.45 -6.61 11.69
CA TYR A 35 4.06 -7.19 10.40
C TYR A 35 2.61 -6.83 10.05
N ALA A 36 1.67 -7.03 10.99
CA ALA A 36 0.26 -6.70 10.78
C ALA A 36 0.04 -5.20 10.52
N GLN A 37 0.69 -4.33 11.28
CA GLN A 37 0.61 -2.88 11.08
C GLN A 37 1.17 -2.47 9.70
N THR A 38 2.27 -3.09 9.27
CA THR A 38 2.89 -2.83 7.98
C THR A 38 1.98 -3.29 6.84
N LEU A 39 1.33 -4.44 6.99
CA LEU A 39 0.33 -4.95 6.04
C LEU A 39 -0.87 -4.00 5.90
N VAL A 40 -1.40 -3.49 7.02
CA VAL A 40 -2.51 -2.51 6.98
C VAL A 40 -2.10 -1.25 6.22
N LYS A 41 -0.89 -0.71 6.47
CA LYS A 41 -0.37 0.45 5.74
C LYS A 41 -0.25 0.18 4.24
N LEU A 42 0.23 -1.01 3.86
CA LEU A 42 0.37 -1.42 2.47
C LEU A 42 -1.00 -1.46 1.77
N VAL A 43 -1.99 -2.11 2.36
CA VAL A 43 -3.35 -2.18 1.81
C VAL A 43 -3.97 -0.80 1.61
N LEU A 44 -3.80 0.11 2.58
CA LEU A 44 -4.31 1.48 2.46
C LEU A 44 -3.68 2.23 1.26
N ILE A 45 -2.38 2.05 1.01
CA ILE A 45 -1.70 2.64 -0.15
C ILE A 45 -2.21 2.02 -1.45
N GLU A 46 -2.42 0.70 -1.49
CA GLU A 46 -2.96 0.03 -2.67
C GLU A 46 -4.36 0.53 -3.02
N MET A 47 -5.24 0.71 -2.02
CA MET A 47 -6.57 1.30 -2.21
C MET A 47 -6.49 2.74 -2.74
N GLN A 48 -5.56 3.54 -2.24
CA GLN A 48 -5.36 4.92 -2.73
C GLN A 48 -4.86 4.96 -4.18
N ILE A 49 -3.97 4.04 -4.56
CA ILE A 49 -3.51 3.88 -5.95
C ILE A 49 -4.68 3.50 -6.84
N GLU A 50 -5.45 2.47 -6.45
CA GLU A 50 -6.61 1.99 -7.22
C GLU A 50 -7.64 3.12 -7.43
N PHE A 51 -7.95 3.86 -6.36
CA PHE A 51 -8.87 4.99 -6.42
C PHE A 51 -8.41 6.04 -7.45
N LYS A 52 -7.14 6.46 -7.38
CA LYS A 52 -6.59 7.45 -8.31
C LYS A 52 -6.53 6.96 -9.76
N GLN A 53 -6.28 5.68 -9.97
CA GLN A 53 -6.31 5.08 -11.31
C GLN A 53 -7.72 5.13 -11.89
N LYS A 54 -8.74 4.77 -11.09
CA LYS A 54 -10.15 4.87 -11.48
C LYS A 54 -10.57 6.32 -11.77
N GLU A 55 -10.17 7.27 -10.94
CA GLU A 55 -10.42 8.71 -11.19
C GLU A 55 -9.79 9.15 -12.52
N LYS A 56 -8.53 8.81 -12.78
CA LYS A 56 -7.85 9.17 -14.03
C LYS A 56 -8.56 8.63 -15.27
N ILE A 57 -9.04 7.37 -15.21
CA ILE A 57 -9.79 6.75 -16.31
C ILE A 57 -11.15 7.46 -16.49
N ALA A 58 -11.86 7.72 -15.39
CA ALA A 58 -13.16 8.40 -15.44
C ALA A 58 -13.07 9.82 -16.01
N HIS A 59 -12.00 10.55 -15.71
CA HIS A 59 -11.76 11.89 -16.28
C HIS A 59 -11.36 11.84 -17.76
N LYS A 60 -10.58 10.83 -18.17
CA LYS A 60 -10.23 10.61 -19.58
C LYS A 60 -11.48 10.35 -20.43
N ASN A 61 -12.35 9.44 -19.99
CA ASN A 61 -13.56 9.05 -20.73
C ASN A 61 -14.66 10.13 -20.78
N ARG A 62 -14.56 11.20 -20.00
CA ARG A 62 -15.50 12.35 -20.03
C ARG A 62 -15.02 13.49 -20.93
N SER A 63 -13.79 13.41 -21.41
CA SER A 63 -13.15 14.43 -22.23
C SER A 63 -13.05 14.03 -23.71
N ASP A 64 -13.47 12.80 -24.03
CA ASP A 64 -13.65 12.23 -25.38
C ASP A 64 -15.15 12.27 -25.73
#